data_AF-A0A1M7QQH7-F1
#
_entry.id   AF-A0A1M7QQH7-F1
#
_cell.length_a   1.000
_cell.length_b   1.000
_cell.length_c   1.000
_cell.angle_alpha   90.00
_cell.angle_beta   90.00
_cell.angle_gamma   90.00
#
_symmetry.space_group_name_H-M   'P 1'
#
loop_
_entity.id
_entity.type
_entity.pdbx_description
1 polymer ?
#
loop_
_entity_poly.entity_id
_entity_poly.type
_entity_poly.pdbx_seq_one_letter_code
_entity_poly.pdbx_strand_id
1 'polypeptide(L)'
;MEQNKKEAIVGIAFGISDIKIYPFLSSLEKTGFKGDVILFVNNSTQFSWQIAFEQLSIKAINIDQQLSPNLYFYRAINWVMRVVGLNKAWAEWNKSKITKVLKAKEKLLPRQLAFIHAFFFLTISRFFMYYNWLLETDYDTLFFTDVNDVIFQGDVFTSRVKDKVVVYEEYDGCSLGSDGNNSGWVEKGYGEQILKDMSGSTIICAGTILADREICTTFLQDFMLEIMAPNKPLTTSGLDQGVLNYMVSHQKKDYFDSSKNGESVFTAALQPDGDIFFKSDAIATIHWAQIPAVVHQYNRHGKLIDFINDKYFVRA
;
A
#
# COMPACT_ATOMS: atom_id res chain seq x y z
N MET A 1 10.42 -20.84 -24.23
CA MET A 1 9.36 -19.88 -24.58
C MET A 1 9.05 -19.13 -23.31
N GLU A 2 9.49 -17.88 -23.20
CA GLU A 2 9.07 -17.01 -22.10
C GLU A 2 7.56 -16.83 -22.23
N GLN A 3 6.79 -17.41 -21.29
CA GLN A 3 5.39 -17.04 -21.15
C GLN A 3 5.35 -15.53 -20.95
N ASN A 4 4.50 -14.84 -21.72
CA ASN A 4 4.31 -13.41 -21.61
C ASN A 4 3.78 -13.11 -20.19
N LYS A 5 4.65 -12.61 -19.31
CA LYS A 5 4.32 -12.39 -17.90
C LYS A 5 3.27 -11.30 -17.78
N LYS A 6 2.30 -11.52 -16.89
CA LYS A 6 1.26 -10.56 -16.58
C LYS A 6 1.65 -9.76 -15.33
N GLU A 7 2.11 -8.55 -15.57
CA GLU A 7 2.48 -7.60 -14.50
C GLU A 7 1.34 -6.63 -14.22
N ALA A 8 1.14 -6.31 -12.93
CA ALA A 8 0.15 -5.33 -12.51
C ALA A 8 0.71 -4.36 -11.48
N ILE A 9 0.46 -3.07 -11.68
CA ILE A 9 0.58 -2.04 -10.66
C ILE A 9 -0.80 -1.86 -10.04
N VAL A 10 -0.90 -1.98 -8.71
CA VAL A 10 -2.17 -2.03 -7.99
C VAL A 10 -2.22 -0.94 -6.93
N GLY A 11 -3.19 -0.03 -7.04
CA GLY A 11 -3.31 1.12 -6.16
C GLY A 11 -4.74 1.43 -5.76
N ILE A 12 -4.90 2.23 -4.71
CA ILE A 12 -6.22 2.75 -4.27
C ILE A 12 -6.31 4.25 -4.54
N ALA A 13 -7.36 4.65 -5.25
CA ALA A 13 -7.57 6.00 -5.75
C ALA A 13 -8.90 6.62 -5.29
N PHE A 14 -9.32 6.35 -4.05
CA PHE A 14 -10.60 6.80 -3.52
C PHE A 14 -10.64 8.32 -3.38
N GLY A 15 -11.61 8.97 -4.04
CA GLY A 15 -11.82 10.41 -3.96
C GLY A 15 -10.65 11.25 -4.48
N ILE A 16 -9.75 10.63 -5.25
CA ILE A 16 -8.66 11.33 -5.93
C ILE A 16 -9.23 12.11 -7.11
N SER A 17 -8.78 13.35 -7.29
CA SER A 17 -9.09 14.17 -8.47
C SER A 17 -8.12 13.91 -9.61
N ASP A 18 -8.50 14.26 -10.85
CA ASP A 18 -7.61 14.11 -12.01
C ASP A 18 -6.23 14.75 -11.79
N ILE A 19 -6.19 15.95 -11.20
CA ILE A 19 -4.94 16.65 -10.86
C ILE A 19 -4.05 15.78 -9.95
N LYS A 20 -4.61 15.13 -8.93
CA LYS A 20 -3.80 14.36 -7.98
C LYS A 20 -3.31 13.03 -8.54
N ILE A 21 -4.05 12.40 -9.45
CA ILE A 21 -3.62 11.14 -10.08
C ILE A 21 -2.69 11.36 -11.28
N TYR A 22 -2.69 12.57 -11.85
CA TYR A 22 -1.95 12.85 -13.08
C TYR A 22 -0.45 12.53 -12.99
N PRO A 23 0.30 12.90 -11.94
CA PRO A 23 1.73 12.57 -11.84
C PRO A 23 1.99 11.07 -11.86
N PHE A 24 1.15 10.30 -11.16
CA PHE A 24 1.26 8.85 -11.09
C PHE A 24 1.12 8.23 -12.49
N LEU A 25 0.06 8.58 -13.22
CA LEU A 25 -0.20 8.03 -14.55
C LEU A 25 0.77 8.58 -15.62
N SER A 26 1.04 9.88 -15.62
CA SER A 26 1.96 10.51 -16.57
C SER A 26 3.39 10.00 -16.44
N SER A 27 3.85 9.81 -15.20
CA SER A 27 5.19 9.27 -14.96
C SER A 27 5.29 7.81 -15.42
N LEU A 28 4.26 7.00 -15.17
CA LEU A 28 4.20 5.61 -15.61
C LEU A 28 4.09 5.46 -17.14
N GLU A 29 3.31 6.30 -17.80
CA GLU A 29 3.25 6.31 -19.27
C GLU A 29 4.61 6.65 -19.87
N LYS A 30 5.32 7.63 -19.29
CA LYS A 30 6.67 8.02 -19.73
C LYS A 30 7.71 6.91 -19.56
N THR A 31 7.54 5.96 -18.63
CA THR A 31 8.44 4.79 -18.55
C THR A 31 8.17 3.78 -19.67
N GLY A 32 7.05 3.91 -20.38
CA GLY A 32 6.63 2.96 -21.42
C GLY A 32 6.06 1.66 -20.86
N PHE A 33 5.61 1.66 -19.60
CA PHE A 33 5.06 0.48 -18.92
C PHE A 33 4.00 -0.25 -19.77
N LYS A 34 4.11 -1.58 -19.85
CA LYS A 34 3.26 -2.43 -20.71
C LYS A 34 2.32 -3.34 -19.93
N GLY A 35 2.42 -3.40 -18.61
CA GLY A 35 1.50 -4.15 -17.77
C GLY A 35 0.17 -3.42 -17.53
N ASP A 36 -0.65 -3.98 -16.66
CA ASP A 36 -1.94 -3.40 -16.30
C ASP A 36 -1.83 -2.48 -15.08
N VAL A 37 -2.59 -1.39 -15.09
CA VAL A 37 -2.73 -0.49 -13.95
C VAL A 37 -4.11 -0.70 -13.34
N ILE A 38 -4.14 -1.26 -12.13
CA ILE A 38 -5.36 -1.64 -11.43
C ILE A 38 -5.65 -0.61 -10.34
N LEU A 39 -6.71 0.16 -10.52
CA LEU A 39 -7.09 1.22 -9.59
C LEU A 39 -8.40 0.90 -8.89
N PHE A 40 -8.33 0.73 -7.58
CA PHE A 40 -9.51 0.63 -6.73
C PHE A 40 -10.07 2.03 -6.51
N VAL A 41 -11.31 2.25 -6.92
CA VAL A 41 -11.96 3.57 -6.94
C VAL A 41 -13.30 3.52 -6.21
N ASN A 42 -13.85 4.70 -5.91
CA ASN A 42 -15.17 4.84 -5.30
C ASN A 42 -16.03 5.83 -6.12
N ASN A 43 -17.30 6.00 -5.76
CA ASN A 43 -18.23 6.85 -6.51
C ASN A 43 -17.87 8.34 -6.49
N SER A 44 -17.06 8.78 -5.51
CA SER A 44 -16.54 10.15 -5.48
C SER A 44 -15.32 10.35 -6.38
N THR A 45 -14.76 9.28 -6.95
CA THR A 45 -13.67 9.37 -7.92
C THR A 45 -14.28 9.80 -9.25
N GLN A 46 -13.95 11.01 -9.69
CA GLN A 46 -14.41 11.55 -10.97
C GLN A 46 -13.38 11.21 -12.04
N PHE A 47 -13.84 10.68 -13.18
CA PHE A 47 -12.99 10.14 -14.23
C PHE A 47 -12.89 11.09 -15.43
N SER A 48 -11.68 11.51 -15.78
CA SER A 48 -11.35 11.90 -17.16
C SER A 48 -10.01 11.33 -17.67
N TRP A 49 -9.19 10.75 -16.79
CA TRP A 49 -7.86 10.20 -17.10
C TRP A 49 -7.84 9.06 -18.14
N GLN A 50 -8.97 8.36 -18.31
CA GLN A 50 -9.10 7.21 -19.21
C GLN A 50 -8.89 7.61 -20.68
N ILE A 51 -9.18 8.89 -20.98
CA ILE A 51 -9.02 9.51 -22.29
C ILE A 51 -7.60 10.08 -22.44
N ALA A 52 -6.95 10.45 -21.34
CA ALA A 52 -5.65 11.14 -21.36
C ALA A 52 -4.44 10.19 -21.47
N PHE A 53 -4.60 8.90 -21.12
CA PHE A 53 -3.50 7.93 -21.05
C PHE A 53 -3.82 6.67 -21.87
N GLU A 54 -4.07 6.83 -23.18
CA GLU A 54 -4.44 5.73 -24.09
C GLU A 54 -3.38 4.62 -24.19
N GLN A 55 -2.12 4.92 -23.85
CA GLN A 55 -1.03 3.93 -23.91
C GLN A 55 -0.98 3.01 -22.68
N LEU A 56 -1.66 3.38 -21.59
CA LEU A 56 -1.71 2.59 -20.37
C LEU A 56 -2.97 1.71 -20.35
N SER A 57 -2.79 0.43 -19.98
CA SER A 57 -3.91 -0.47 -19.76
C SER A 57 -4.50 -0.27 -18.35
N ILE A 58 -5.35 0.75 -18.20
CA ILE A 58 -5.94 1.12 -16.90
C ILE A 58 -7.27 0.41 -16.68
N LYS A 59 -7.39 -0.34 -15.57
CA LYS A 59 -8.61 -1.01 -15.12
C LYS A 59 -9.06 -0.42 -13.78
N ALA A 60 -10.21 0.24 -13.79
CA ALA A 60 -10.81 0.78 -12.58
C ALA A 60 -11.84 -0.19 -11.97
N ILE A 61 -11.68 -0.49 -10.68
CA ILE A 61 -12.58 -1.35 -9.90
C ILE A 61 -13.34 -0.47 -8.92
N ASN A 62 -14.61 -0.20 -9.21
CA ASN A 62 -15.46 0.59 -8.31
C ASN A 62 -15.94 -0.27 -7.13
N ILE A 63 -15.47 0.06 -5.94
CA ILE A 63 -15.76 -0.68 -4.72
C ILE A 63 -17.11 -0.31 -4.11
N ASP A 64 -17.59 0.91 -4.28
CA ASP A 64 -18.91 1.29 -3.78
C ASP A 64 -20.03 0.46 -4.43
N GLN A 65 -19.88 0.10 -5.70
CA GLN A 65 -20.83 -0.81 -6.38
C GLN A 65 -20.88 -2.20 -5.72
N GLN A 66 -19.79 -2.63 -5.09
CA GLN A 66 -19.72 -3.90 -4.37
C GLN A 66 -20.19 -3.77 -2.92
N LEU A 67 -20.10 -2.58 -2.30
CA LEU A 67 -20.34 -2.38 -0.87
C LEU A 67 -21.65 -1.66 -0.51
N SER A 68 -22.18 -0.81 -1.38
CA SER A 68 -23.08 0.32 -1.06
C SER A 68 -24.18 0.03 -0.02
N PRO A 69 -25.13 -0.89 -0.23
CA PRO A 69 -26.20 -1.11 0.75
C PRO A 69 -25.68 -1.66 2.10
N ASN A 70 -24.61 -2.46 2.07
CA ASN A 70 -24.01 -3.01 3.28
C ASN A 70 -23.22 -1.94 4.04
N LEU A 71 -22.52 -1.04 3.36
CA LEU A 71 -21.66 -0.04 3.98
C LEU A 71 -22.44 0.92 4.90
N TYR A 72 -23.56 1.47 4.40
CA TYR A 72 -24.42 2.35 5.20
C TYR A 72 -25.02 1.63 6.41
N PHE A 73 -25.42 0.36 6.23
CA PHE A 73 -25.89 -0.49 7.32
C PHE A 73 -24.83 -0.68 8.41
N TYR A 74 -23.58 -1.04 8.04
CA TYR A 74 -22.49 -1.20 9.01
C TYR A 74 -22.12 0.11 9.71
N ARG A 75 -22.17 1.26 9.03
CA ARG A 75 -21.96 2.58 9.64
C ARG A 75 -23.05 2.92 10.66
N ALA A 76 -24.31 2.69 10.32
CA ALA A 76 -25.44 2.90 11.22
C ALA A 76 -25.37 1.98 12.45
N ILE A 77 -25.08 0.69 12.26
CA ILE A 77 -24.93 -0.24 13.38
C ILE A 77 -23.72 0.11 14.24
N ASN A 78 -22.58 0.48 13.66
CA ASN A 78 -21.42 0.91 14.45
C ASN A 78 -21.79 2.07 15.38
N TRP A 79 -22.53 3.06 14.87
CA TRP A 79 -23.03 4.17 15.67
C TRP A 79 -23.93 3.69 16.82
N VAL A 80 -24.93 2.84 16.54
CA VAL A 80 -25.81 2.26 17.58
C VAL A 80 -25.01 1.47 18.62
N MET A 81 -24.11 0.59 18.17
CA MET A 81 -23.30 -0.26 19.05
C MET A 81 -22.33 0.53 19.92
N ARG A 82 -21.86 1.69 19.44
CA ARG A 82 -21.08 2.65 20.25
C ARG A 82 -21.95 3.28 21.33
N VAL A 83 -23.18 3.70 20.99
CA VAL A 83 -24.13 4.28 21.96
C VAL A 83 -24.46 3.30 23.08
N VAL A 84 -24.64 2.00 22.76
CA VAL A 84 -24.97 0.98 23.76
C VAL A 84 -23.74 0.28 24.39
N GLY A 85 -22.52 0.70 24.06
CA GLY A 85 -21.29 0.15 24.64
C GLY A 85 -20.92 -1.29 24.22
N LEU A 86 -21.55 -1.83 23.17
CA LEU A 86 -21.33 -3.22 22.69
C LEU A 86 -20.44 -3.31 21.43
N ASN A 87 -19.91 -2.18 20.96
CA ASN A 87 -19.10 -2.11 19.73
C ASN A 87 -17.88 -3.04 19.75
N LYS A 88 -17.18 -3.20 20.89
CA LYS A 88 -16.00 -4.05 20.98
C LYS A 88 -16.33 -5.54 20.77
N ALA A 89 -17.30 -6.07 21.51
CA ALA A 89 -17.69 -7.48 21.40
C ALA A 89 -18.24 -7.81 19.99
N TRP A 90 -19.02 -6.89 19.41
CA TRP A 90 -19.53 -7.05 18.06
C TRP A 90 -18.45 -7.02 16.99
N ALA A 91 -17.46 -6.13 17.13
CA ALA A 91 -16.34 -6.07 16.20
C ALA A 91 -15.50 -7.35 16.29
N GLU A 92 -15.20 -7.85 17.50
CA GLU A 92 -14.48 -9.12 17.69
C GLU A 92 -15.23 -10.32 17.11
N TRP A 93 -16.56 -10.35 17.21
CA TRP A 93 -17.37 -11.38 16.56
C TRP A 93 -17.27 -11.34 15.02
N ASN A 94 -17.32 -10.15 14.42
CA ASN A 94 -17.13 -10.00 12.97
C ASN A 94 -15.70 -10.37 12.55
N LYS A 95 -14.68 -9.95 13.31
CA LYS A 95 -13.27 -10.34 13.10
C LYS A 95 -13.10 -11.86 13.14
N SER A 96 -13.72 -12.55 14.09
CA SER A 96 -13.68 -14.02 14.19
C SER A 96 -14.24 -14.69 12.92
N LYS A 97 -15.36 -14.19 12.40
CA LYS A 97 -15.94 -14.71 11.15
C LYS A 97 -15.03 -14.47 9.94
N ILE A 98 -14.47 -13.27 9.83
CA ILE A 98 -13.54 -12.92 8.76
C ILE A 98 -12.27 -13.78 8.85
N THR A 99 -11.73 -13.95 10.04
CA THR A 99 -10.56 -14.80 10.32
C THR A 99 -10.78 -16.24 9.83
N LYS A 100 -11.98 -16.80 10.01
CA LYS A 100 -12.29 -18.14 9.49
C LYS A 100 -12.23 -18.21 7.95
N VAL A 101 -12.81 -17.22 7.27
CA VAL A 101 -12.78 -17.12 5.79
C VAL A 101 -11.34 -16.93 5.29
N LEU A 102 -10.58 -16.04 5.95
CA LEU A 102 -9.16 -15.84 5.63
C LEU A 102 -8.38 -17.12 5.79
N LYS A 103 -8.51 -17.85 6.91
CA LYS A 103 -7.83 -19.14 7.14
C LYS A 103 -8.18 -20.20 6.09
N ALA A 104 -9.41 -20.17 5.56
CA ALA A 104 -9.84 -21.06 4.48
C ALA A 104 -9.32 -20.64 3.10
N LYS A 105 -8.58 -19.52 2.98
CA LYS A 105 -8.13 -18.93 1.70
C LYS A 105 -9.31 -18.61 0.76
N GLU A 106 -10.44 -18.24 1.33
CA GLU A 106 -11.67 -17.97 0.59
C GLU A 106 -11.87 -16.47 0.35
N LYS A 107 -12.70 -16.16 -0.65
CA LYS A 107 -13.12 -14.81 -0.98
C LYS A 107 -13.99 -14.22 0.14
N LEU A 108 -13.78 -12.95 0.47
CA LEU A 108 -14.61 -12.24 1.44
C LEU A 108 -15.94 -11.84 0.81
N LEU A 109 -17.03 -12.05 1.56
CA LEU A 109 -18.35 -11.62 1.13
C LEU A 109 -18.45 -10.09 1.13
N PRO A 110 -19.31 -9.49 0.28
CA PRO A 110 -19.52 -8.04 0.24
C PRO A 110 -19.80 -7.41 1.62
N ARG A 111 -20.59 -8.08 2.47
CA ARG A 111 -20.86 -7.63 3.84
C ARG A 111 -19.61 -7.60 4.74
N GLN A 112 -18.67 -8.52 4.54
CA GLN A 112 -17.43 -8.57 5.32
C GLN A 112 -16.49 -7.44 4.89
N LEU A 113 -16.37 -7.19 3.59
CA LEU A 113 -15.63 -6.04 3.07
C LEU A 113 -16.25 -4.71 3.51
N ALA A 114 -17.59 -4.63 3.55
CA ALA A 114 -18.29 -3.45 4.05
C ALA A 114 -18.02 -3.20 5.54
N PHE A 115 -18.01 -4.25 6.36
CA PHE A 115 -17.59 -4.16 7.76
C PHE A 115 -16.14 -3.64 7.85
N ILE A 116 -15.20 -4.24 7.12
CA ILE A 116 -13.79 -3.85 7.13
C ILE A 116 -13.66 -2.36 6.76
N HIS A 117 -14.29 -1.94 5.68
CA HIS A 117 -14.22 -0.57 5.19
C HIS A 117 -14.93 0.44 6.12
N ALA A 118 -15.93 0.02 6.90
CA ALA A 118 -16.60 0.87 7.87
C ALA A 118 -15.81 1.06 9.18
N PHE A 119 -14.90 0.14 9.50
CA PHE A 119 -14.23 0.07 10.80
C PHE A 119 -12.73 0.36 10.77
N PHE A 120 -12.05 -0.01 9.69
CA PHE A 120 -10.63 0.21 9.51
C PHE A 120 -10.36 1.40 8.58
N PHE A 121 -9.21 2.03 8.77
CA PHE A 121 -8.73 3.06 7.86
C PHE A 121 -8.52 2.51 6.45
N LEU A 122 -8.56 3.41 5.46
CA LEU A 122 -8.38 3.06 4.05
C LEU A 122 -7.06 2.31 3.81
N THR A 123 -5.98 2.75 4.47
CA THR A 123 -4.63 2.17 4.39
C THR A 123 -4.60 0.69 4.76
N ILE A 124 -5.50 0.26 5.66
CA ILE A 124 -5.68 -1.14 6.06
C ILE A 124 -6.68 -1.83 5.13
N SER A 125 -7.85 -1.22 4.92
CA SER A 125 -8.95 -1.86 4.19
C SER A 125 -8.59 -2.23 2.75
N ARG A 126 -7.66 -1.49 2.12
CA ARG A 126 -7.16 -1.76 0.76
C ARG A 126 -6.58 -3.16 0.61
N PHE A 127 -5.88 -3.69 1.62
CA PHE A 127 -5.27 -5.02 1.55
C PHE A 127 -6.31 -6.14 1.47
N PHE A 128 -7.46 -5.94 2.13
CA PHE A 128 -8.60 -6.86 2.02
C PHE A 128 -9.24 -6.81 0.62
N MET A 129 -9.29 -5.63 0.00
CA MET A 129 -9.78 -5.47 -1.37
C MET A 129 -8.81 -6.10 -2.38
N TYR A 130 -7.50 -5.89 -2.20
CA TYR A 130 -6.44 -6.50 -3.01
C TYR A 130 -6.49 -8.02 -2.94
N TYR A 131 -6.60 -8.59 -1.74
CA TYR A 131 -6.73 -10.03 -1.57
C TYR A 131 -7.96 -10.58 -2.31
N ASN A 132 -9.11 -9.94 -2.13
CA ASN A 132 -10.37 -10.38 -2.73
C ASN A 132 -10.34 -10.38 -4.26
N TRP A 133 -9.65 -9.39 -4.84
CA TRP A 133 -9.43 -9.28 -6.27
C TRP A 133 -8.36 -10.26 -6.77
N LEU A 134 -7.25 -10.42 -6.03
CA LEU A 134 -6.12 -11.28 -6.41
C LEU A 134 -6.58 -12.73 -6.66
N LEU A 135 -7.52 -13.23 -5.83
CA LEU A 135 -8.12 -14.56 -5.96
C LEU A 135 -8.82 -14.82 -7.31
N GLU A 136 -9.14 -13.78 -8.09
CA GLU A 136 -9.90 -13.87 -9.34
C GLU A 136 -9.09 -13.45 -10.58
N THR A 137 -7.80 -13.19 -10.42
CA THR A 137 -6.92 -12.76 -11.52
C THR A 137 -5.90 -13.82 -11.89
N ASP A 138 -5.06 -13.53 -12.89
CA ASP A 138 -3.96 -14.39 -13.31
C ASP A 138 -2.65 -13.61 -13.54
N TYR A 139 -2.45 -12.49 -12.81
CA TYR A 139 -1.19 -11.74 -12.78
C TYR A 139 -0.09 -12.52 -12.07
N ASP A 140 1.11 -12.53 -12.64
CA ASP A 140 2.30 -13.22 -12.15
C ASP A 140 3.08 -12.39 -11.12
N THR A 141 3.17 -11.07 -11.34
CA THR A 141 3.92 -10.17 -10.46
C THR A 141 3.15 -8.89 -10.24
N LEU A 142 3.05 -8.49 -8.97
CA LEU A 142 2.22 -7.37 -8.54
C LEU A 142 3.06 -6.35 -7.79
N PHE A 143 2.90 -5.08 -8.14
CA PHE A 143 3.44 -3.96 -7.37
C PHE A 143 2.28 -3.20 -6.73
N PHE A 144 2.08 -3.39 -5.42
CA PHE A 144 1.13 -2.60 -4.64
C PHE A 144 1.73 -1.25 -4.32
N THR A 145 0.96 -0.19 -4.50
CA THR A 145 1.47 1.16 -4.32
C THR A 145 0.41 2.15 -3.84
N ASP A 146 0.83 3.16 -3.09
CA ASP A 146 0.07 4.41 -2.95
C ASP A 146 -0.05 5.10 -4.32
N VAL A 147 -1.07 5.95 -4.49
CA VAL A 147 -1.33 6.62 -5.77
C VAL A 147 -1.06 8.13 -5.70
N ASN A 148 -1.44 8.77 -4.60
CA ASN A 148 -1.42 10.24 -4.48
C ASN A 148 -0.01 10.86 -4.39
N ASP A 149 0.98 10.07 -4.00
CA ASP A 149 2.33 10.55 -3.71
C ASP A 149 3.39 9.59 -4.26
N VAL A 150 3.09 8.96 -5.40
CA VAL A 150 3.99 8.06 -6.11
C VAL A 150 4.19 8.53 -7.55
N ILE A 151 5.43 8.46 -8.03
CA ILE A 151 5.80 8.63 -9.43
C ILE A 151 6.79 7.53 -9.86
N PHE A 152 6.81 7.24 -11.15
CA PHE A 152 7.72 6.27 -11.77
C PHE A 152 8.80 6.98 -12.58
N GLN A 153 10.03 6.50 -12.44
CA GLN A 153 11.20 6.94 -13.21
C GLN A 153 11.76 5.81 -14.08
N GLY A 154 11.32 4.57 -13.85
CA GLY A 154 11.72 3.40 -14.60
C GLY A 154 10.80 2.21 -14.33
N ASP A 155 11.22 1.03 -14.78
CA ASP A 155 10.49 -0.21 -14.60
C ASP A 155 10.82 -0.88 -13.25
N VAL A 156 9.80 -1.04 -12.41
CA VAL A 156 9.91 -1.65 -11.08
C VAL A 156 9.99 -3.19 -11.13
N PHE A 157 9.63 -3.80 -12.26
CA PHE A 157 9.62 -5.26 -12.44
C PHE A 157 10.95 -5.82 -12.98
N THR A 158 11.99 -4.99 -13.08
CA THR A 158 13.32 -5.36 -13.58
C THR A 158 14.01 -6.45 -12.76
N SER A 159 13.71 -6.54 -11.47
CA SER A 159 14.23 -7.58 -10.56
C SER A 159 13.24 -8.72 -10.40
N ARG A 160 13.71 -9.96 -10.59
CA ARG A 160 12.88 -11.15 -10.39
C ARG A 160 12.58 -11.36 -8.90
N VAL A 161 11.30 -11.48 -8.55
CA VAL A 161 10.83 -11.68 -7.17
C VAL A 161 10.20 -13.05 -6.91
N LYS A 162 10.71 -14.11 -7.57
CA LYS A 162 10.11 -15.44 -7.48
C LYS A 162 10.03 -15.92 -6.02
N ASP A 163 8.85 -16.39 -5.62
CA ASP A 163 8.55 -16.91 -4.28
C ASP A 163 8.82 -15.89 -3.16
N LYS A 164 8.89 -14.60 -3.49
CA LYS A 164 9.25 -13.51 -2.57
C LYS A 164 8.28 -12.34 -2.59
N VAL A 165 8.22 -11.68 -1.44
CA VAL A 165 7.63 -10.35 -1.26
C VAL A 165 8.76 -9.40 -0.93
N VAL A 166 9.06 -8.50 -1.86
CA VAL A 166 10.02 -7.43 -1.66
C VAL A 166 9.33 -6.25 -0.99
N VAL A 167 9.86 -5.87 0.15
CA VAL A 167 9.47 -4.67 0.91
C VAL A 167 10.60 -3.66 0.88
N TYR A 168 10.25 -2.38 1.00
CA TYR A 168 11.21 -1.29 0.82
C TYR A 168 11.49 -0.60 2.14
N GLU A 169 12.78 -0.43 2.43
CA GLU A 169 13.26 0.29 3.61
C GLU A 169 13.03 1.80 3.45
N GLU A 170 12.77 2.49 4.55
CA GLU A 170 12.85 3.96 4.61
C GLU A 170 14.31 4.41 4.88
N TYR A 171 14.51 5.70 5.18
CA TYR A 171 15.84 6.27 5.42
C TYR A 171 16.61 5.53 6.53
N ASP A 172 17.82 5.06 6.22
CA ASP A 172 18.67 4.25 7.12
C ASP A 172 19.28 5.05 8.29
N GLY A 173 19.30 6.39 8.18
CA GLY A 173 19.63 7.29 9.29
C GLY A 173 18.53 7.42 10.34
N CYS A 174 17.40 6.72 10.20
CA CYS A 174 16.32 6.69 11.18
C CYS A 174 15.90 5.25 11.51
N SER A 175 15.96 4.87 12.79
CA SER A 175 15.47 3.58 13.25
C SER A 175 14.00 3.65 13.68
N LEU A 176 13.36 2.48 13.75
CA LEU A 176 11.96 2.35 14.16
C LEU A 176 11.68 2.97 15.54
N GLY A 177 12.60 2.81 16.49
CA GLY A 177 12.48 3.38 17.83
C GLY A 177 12.73 4.87 17.91
N SER A 178 13.50 5.45 16.96
CA SER A 178 13.77 6.90 16.93
C SER A 178 12.68 7.70 16.22
N ASP A 179 11.88 7.07 15.35
CA ASP A 179 10.74 7.72 14.71
C ASP A 179 9.48 7.66 15.60
N GLY A 180 8.90 8.82 15.90
CA GLY A 180 7.73 8.92 16.79
C GLY A 180 6.44 8.31 16.23
N ASN A 181 6.28 8.28 14.90
CA ASN A 181 5.08 7.72 14.28
C ASN A 181 5.14 6.18 14.25
N ASN A 182 6.23 5.63 13.70
CA ASN A 182 6.44 4.19 13.58
C ASN A 182 6.53 3.53 14.95
N SER A 183 7.25 4.13 15.91
CA SER A 183 7.29 3.61 17.28
C SER A 183 5.90 3.57 17.90
N GLY A 184 5.12 4.65 17.76
CA GLY A 184 3.75 4.73 18.26
C GLY A 184 2.78 3.75 17.60
N TRP A 185 2.96 3.42 16.32
CA TRP A 185 2.14 2.39 15.65
C TRP A 185 2.45 0.98 16.14
N VAL A 186 3.73 0.65 16.34
CA VAL A 186 4.13 -0.64 16.90
C VAL A 186 3.66 -0.77 18.35
N GLU A 187 3.87 0.25 19.17
CA GLU A 187 3.43 0.26 20.57
C GLU A 187 1.92 0.05 20.69
N LYS A 188 1.11 0.78 19.91
CA LYS A 188 -0.35 0.61 19.91
C LYS A 188 -0.79 -0.78 19.44
N GLY A 189 -0.03 -1.39 18.53
CA GLY A 189 -0.33 -2.71 18.00
C GLY A 189 0.13 -3.87 18.89
N TYR A 190 1.23 -3.69 19.63
CA TYR A 190 2.00 -4.80 20.22
C TYR A 190 2.53 -4.54 21.64
N GLY A 191 2.45 -3.32 22.14
CA GLY A 191 2.92 -2.91 23.46
C GLY A 191 4.41 -2.55 23.51
N GLU A 192 4.80 -1.98 24.64
CA GLU A 192 6.15 -1.42 24.87
C GLU A 192 7.27 -2.46 24.73
N GLN A 193 7.04 -3.70 25.15
CA GLN A 193 8.07 -4.74 25.09
C GLN A 193 8.46 -5.06 23.64
N ILE A 194 7.47 -5.22 22.76
CA ILE A 194 7.72 -5.49 21.35
C ILE A 194 8.36 -4.27 20.67
N LEU A 195 7.92 -3.05 21.01
CA LEU A 195 8.59 -1.84 20.54
C LEU A 195 10.06 -1.82 20.95
N LYS A 196 10.37 -2.14 22.21
CA LYS A 196 11.75 -2.20 22.70
C LYS A 196 12.60 -3.19 21.92
N ASP A 197 12.06 -4.38 21.65
CA ASP A 197 12.74 -5.42 20.87
C ASP A 197 12.99 -5.00 19.41
N MET A 198 12.09 -4.18 18.84
CA MET A 198 12.16 -3.71 17.46
C MET A 198 12.86 -2.36 17.29
N SER A 199 13.19 -1.65 18.37
CA SER A 199 13.63 -0.24 18.38
C SER A 199 14.84 0.04 17.45
N GLY A 200 15.76 -0.92 17.33
CA GLY A 200 16.94 -0.82 16.46
C GLY A 200 16.73 -1.25 15.01
N SER A 201 15.51 -1.63 14.61
CA SER A 201 15.23 -2.11 13.25
C SER A 201 15.11 -0.96 12.27
N THR A 202 15.49 -1.21 11.01
CA THR A 202 15.13 -0.34 9.88
C THR A 202 13.62 -0.30 9.71
N ILE A 203 13.09 0.87 9.35
CA ILE A 203 11.67 1.05 9.08
C ILE A 203 11.36 0.52 7.69
N ILE A 204 10.30 -0.25 7.57
CA ILE A 204 9.74 -0.73 6.30
C ILE A 204 8.52 0.12 5.93
N CYS A 205 8.46 0.54 4.67
CA CYS A 205 7.34 1.29 4.12
C CYS A 205 6.20 0.36 3.68
N ALA A 206 4.98 0.61 4.13
CA ALA A 206 3.80 -0.15 3.72
C ALA A 206 3.12 0.39 2.45
N GLY A 207 3.58 1.53 1.92
CA GLY A 207 3.01 2.17 0.73
C GLY A 207 3.54 1.63 -0.59
N THR A 208 4.56 0.77 -0.59
CA THR A 208 5.07 0.09 -1.79
C THR A 208 5.47 -1.34 -1.45
N ILE A 209 5.01 -2.32 -2.23
CA ILE A 209 5.31 -3.75 -2.04
C ILE A 209 5.34 -4.43 -3.41
N LEU A 210 6.42 -5.16 -3.72
CA LEU A 210 6.52 -5.97 -4.93
C LEU A 210 6.40 -7.45 -4.55
N ALA A 211 5.54 -8.21 -5.21
CA ALA A 211 5.28 -9.60 -4.85
C ALA A 211 5.09 -10.49 -6.07
N ASP A 212 5.66 -11.69 -6.01
CA ASP A 212 5.26 -12.80 -6.88
C ASP A 212 3.89 -13.35 -6.47
N ARG A 213 3.08 -13.73 -7.46
CA ARG A 213 1.70 -14.17 -7.27
C ARG A 213 1.56 -15.28 -6.24
N GLU A 214 2.38 -16.33 -6.35
CA GLU A 214 2.20 -17.55 -5.55
C GLU A 214 2.30 -17.24 -4.07
N ILE A 215 3.27 -16.41 -3.69
CA ILE A 215 3.51 -16.02 -2.31
C ILE A 215 2.66 -14.82 -1.87
N CYS A 216 2.26 -13.94 -2.81
CA CYS A 216 1.48 -12.74 -2.52
C CYS A 216 0.17 -13.06 -1.78
N THR A 217 -0.53 -14.13 -2.19
CA THR A 217 -1.78 -14.52 -1.53
C THR A 217 -1.54 -14.94 -0.08
N THR A 218 -0.46 -15.68 0.17
CA THR A 218 -0.04 -16.10 1.52
C THR A 218 0.36 -14.89 2.36
N PHE A 219 1.14 -13.96 1.79
CA PHE A 219 1.50 -12.71 2.46
C PHE A 219 0.27 -11.89 2.86
N LEU A 220 -0.65 -11.63 1.93
CA LEU A 220 -1.88 -10.87 2.23
C LEU A 220 -2.71 -11.58 3.30
N GLN A 221 -2.80 -12.91 3.25
CA GLN A 221 -3.50 -13.71 4.26
C GLN A 221 -2.86 -13.52 5.65
N ASP A 222 -1.55 -13.74 5.78
CA ASP A 222 -0.82 -13.59 7.03
C ASP A 222 -0.94 -12.16 7.58
N PHE A 223 -0.77 -11.15 6.72
CA PHE A 223 -0.89 -9.74 7.06
C PHE A 223 -2.29 -9.38 7.59
N MET A 224 -3.34 -9.82 6.90
CA MET A 224 -4.72 -9.58 7.34
C MET A 224 -5.07 -10.36 8.62
N LEU A 225 -4.54 -11.58 8.79
CA LEU A 225 -4.73 -12.36 10.02
C LEU A 225 -4.08 -11.67 11.22
N GLU A 226 -2.91 -11.08 11.04
CA GLU A 226 -2.22 -10.31 12.07
C GLU A 226 -3.00 -9.03 12.44
N ILE A 227 -3.57 -8.31 11.46
CA ILE A 227 -4.49 -7.19 11.70
C ILE A 227 -5.77 -7.65 12.44
N MET A 228 -6.28 -8.83 12.08
CA MET A 228 -7.50 -9.40 12.65
C MET A 228 -7.28 -10.07 14.01
N ALA A 229 -6.04 -10.12 14.51
CA ALA A 229 -5.73 -10.71 15.81
C ALA A 229 -6.53 -10.04 16.95
N PRO A 230 -6.88 -10.78 18.02
CA PRO A 230 -7.59 -10.22 19.17
C PRO A 230 -6.86 -9.02 19.76
N ASN A 231 -7.62 -8.06 20.29
CA ASN A 231 -7.10 -6.85 20.96
C ASN A 231 -6.31 -5.85 20.09
N LYS A 232 -6.17 -6.10 18.78
CA LYS A 232 -5.66 -5.08 17.84
C LYS A 232 -6.61 -3.87 17.75
N PRO A 233 -6.09 -2.63 17.76
CA PRO A 233 -6.93 -1.45 17.68
C PRO A 233 -7.51 -1.26 16.28
N LEU A 234 -8.83 -1.21 16.18
CA LEU A 234 -9.54 -1.06 14.89
C LEU A 234 -9.34 0.31 14.24
N THR A 235 -9.17 1.34 15.08
CA THR A 235 -9.18 2.76 14.68
C THR A 235 -7.81 3.42 14.84
N THR A 236 -6.73 2.66 14.74
CA THR A 236 -5.38 3.25 14.70
C THR A 236 -4.97 3.47 13.25
N SER A 237 -4.83 4.73 12.85
CA SER A 237 -4.18 5.08 11.58
C SER A 237 -2.73 4.62 11.61
N GLY A 238 -2.22 4.04 10.53
CA GLY A 238 -0.85 3.53 10.42
C GLY A 238 -0.60 2.16 11.04
N LEU A 239 -1.64 1.46 11.50
CA LEU A 239 -1.49 0.08 12.01
C LEU A 239 -0.95 -0.87 10.93
N ASP A 240 -1.27 -0.65 9.65
CA ASP A 240 -0.71 -1.43 8.53
C ASP A 240 0.82 -1.34 8.48
N GLN A 241 1.39 -0.16 8.72
CA GLN A 241 2.83 0.02 8.79
C GLN A 241 3.44 -0.66 10.03
N GLY A 242 2.79 -0.55 11.19
CA GLY A 242 3.22 -1.26 12.40
C GLY A 242 3.19 -2.78 12.26
N VAL A 243 2.14 -3.33 11.62
CA VAL A 243 2.01 -4.77 11.35
C VAL A 243 3.09 -5.23 10.35
N LEU A 244 3.33 -4.48 9.28
CA LEU A 244 4.35 -4.85 8.29
C LEU A 244 5.74 -4.91 8.94
N ASN A 245 6.10 -3.88 9.70
CA ASN A 245 7.38 -3.84 10.43
C ASN A 245 7.48 -5.00 11.44
N TYR A 246 6.41 -5.35 12.14
CA TYR A 246 6.41 -6.49 13.05
C TYR A 246 6.64 -7.82 12.32
N MET A 247 5.96 -8.04 11.20
CA MET A 247 6.13 -9.26 10.42
C MET A 247 7.53 -9.41 9.84
N VAL A 248 8.14 -8.31 9.37
CA VAL A 248 9.48 -8.30 8.78
C VAL A 248 10.56 -8.41 9.85
N SER A 249 10.54 -7.53 10.85
CA SER A 249 11.67 -7.37 11.78
C SER A 249 11.58 -8.28 13.02
N HIS A 250 10.37 -8.60 13.47
CA HIS A 250 10.15 -9.41 14.68
C HIS A 250 9.78 -10.86 14.37
N GLN A 251 8.76 -11.11 13.53
CA GLN A 251 8.41 -12.48 13.13
C GLN A 251 9.40 -13.08 12.13
N LYS A 252 10.07 -12.22 11.33
CA LYS A 252 11.08 -12.61 10.33
C LYS A 252 10.58 -13.71 9.39
N LYS A 253 9.40 -13.47 8.81
CA LYS A 253 8.83 -14.38 7.79
C LYS A 253 9.81 -14.52 6.63
N ASP A 254 10.07 -15.76 6.23
CA ASP A 254 11.13 -16.17 5.28
C ASP A 254 10.89 -15.73 3.82
N TYR A 255 9.62 -15.43 3.48
CA TYR A 255 9.25 -14.94 2.18
C TYR A 255 9.50 -13.43 1.96
N PHE A 256 9.89 -12.68 3.00
CA PHE A 256 10.26 -11.28 2.82
C PHE A 256 11.71 -11.16 2.37
N ASP A 257 11.93 -10.31 1.37
CA ASP A 257 13.23 -9.73 1.05
C ASP A 257 13.13 -8.21 1.23
N SER A 258 14.15 -7.60 1.81
CA SER A 258 14.22 -6.15 2.02
C SER A 258 15.09 -5.54 0.92
N SER A 259 14.57 -4.51 0.24
CA SER A 259 15.38 -3.67 -0.65
C SER A 259 15.69 -2.36 0.05
N LYS A 260 16.96 -1.96 0.01
CA LYS A 260 17.41 -0.74 0.67
C LYS A 260 16.79 0.48 -0.01
N ASN A 261 16.57 1.52 0.78
CA ASN A 261 16.00 2.76 0.26
C ASN A 261 16.87 3.31 -0.89
N GLY A 262 16.24 3.52 -2.04
CA GLY A 262 16.88 4.05 -3.25
C GLY A 262 17.54 3.02 -4.17
N GLU A 263 17.52 1.72 -3.85
CA GLU A 263 17.94 0.69 -4.82
C GLU A 263 16.95 0.65 -6.00
N SER A 264 15.70 0.27 -5.76
CA SER A 264 14.64 0.28 -6.78
C SER A 264 13.49 1.22 -6.43
N VAL A 265 13.22 1.45 -5.15
CA VAL A 265 12.20 2.38 -4.66
C VAL A 265 12.85 3.35 -3.69
N PHE A 266 12.55 4.64 -3.86
CA PHE A 266 12.89 5.68 -2.89
C PHE A 266 11.66 6.09 -2.10
N THR A 267 11.67 5.81 -0.79
CA THR A 267 10.69 6.32 0.16
C THR A 267 11.23 7.59 0.82
N ALA A 268 10.64 8.73 0.45
CA ALA A 268 11.23 10.04 0.71
C ALA A 268 10.97 10.61 2.12
N ALA A 269 9.90 10.20 2.83
CA ALA A 269 9.40 10.97 3.96
C ALA A 269 10.40 11.29 5.08
N LEU A 270 11.33 10.38 5.36
CA LEU A 270 12.35 10.55 6.40
C LEU A 270 13.71 10.99 5.85
N GLN A 271 13.87 11.10 4.53
CA GLN A 271 15.13 11.47 3.91
C GLN A 271 15.43 12.96 4.16
N PRO A 272 16.63 13.33 4.64
CA PRO A 272 17.01 14.73 4.75
C PRO A 272 16.99 15.44 3.39
N ASP A 273 16.48 16.67 3.37
CA ASP A 273 16.47 17.50 2.16
C ASP A 273 17.87 17.65 1.55
N GLY A 274 18.93 17.72 2.36
CA GLY A 274 20.30 17.86 1.89
C GLY A 274 20.80 16.70 1.00
N ASP A 275 20.17 15.53 1.07
CA ASP A 275 20.64 14.31 0.40
C ASP A 275 19.97 14.07 -0.95
N ILE A 276 18.87 14.77 -1.24
CA ILE A 276 18.05 14.56 -2.44
C ILE A 276 18.51 15.51 -3.56
N PHE A 277 18.82 14.97 -4.73
CA PHE A 277 19.31 15.70 -5.89
C PHE A 277 18.58 15.28 -7.17
N PHE A 278 18.71 16.10 -8.22
CA PHE A 278 18.19 15.80 -9.54
C PHE A 278 19.34 15.47 -10.48
N LYS A 279 19.35 14.27 -11.05
CA LYS A 279 20.35 13.80 -12.02
C LYS A 279 19.63 13.41 -13.30
N SER A 280 20.00 14.03 -14.41
CA SER A 280 19.47 13.69 -15.74
C SER A 280 17.94 13.67 -15.79
N ASP A 281 17.30 14.70 -15.21
CA ASP A 281 15.85 14.80 -15.10
C ASP A 281 15.20 13.67 -14.27
N ALA A 282 15.91 13.11 -13.29
CA ALA A 282 15.37 12.14 -12.34
C ALA A 282 15.79 12.49 -10.91
N ILE A 283 14.97 12.12 -9.94
CA ILE A 283 15.23 12.18 -8.51
C ILE A 283 16.23 11.06 -8.15
N ALA A 284 17.31 11.46 -7.49
CA ALA A 284 18.36 10.59 -7.01
C ALA A 284 18.88 11.12 -5.65
N THR A 285 19.78 10.38 -5.01
CA THR A 285 20.62 10.92 -3.93
C THR A 285 22.09 10.78 -4.28
N ILE A 286 22.96 11.51 -3.58
CA ILE A 286 24.41 11.45 -3.77
C ILE A 286 25.04 10.10 -3.42
N HIS A 287 24.32 9.27 -2.65
CA HIS A 287 24.86 8.02 -2.09
C HIS A 287 24.43 6.77 -2.87
N TRP A 288 23.48 6.87 -3.80
CA TRP A 288 22.99 5.71 -4.54
C TRP A 288 23.77 5.46 -5.82
N ALA A 289 24.00 4.18 -6.10
CA ALA A 289 24.65 3.73 -7.32
C ALA A 289 23.78 3.92 -8.58
N GLN A 290 22.45 3.95 -8.40
CA GLN A 290 21.47 4.02 -9.49
C GLN A 290 20.31 4.95 -9.16
N ILE A 291 19.53 5.28 -10.18
CA ILE A 291 18.27 6.03 -10.05
C ILE A 291 17.18 5.01 -9.69
N PRO A 292 16.41 5.22 -8.60
CA PRO A 292 15.32 4.33 -8.24
C PRO A 292 14.20 4.42 -9.28
N ALA A 293 13.61 3.27 -9.62
CA ALA A 293 12.50 3.15 -10.56
C ALA A 293 11.22 3.83 -10.06
N VAL A 294 11.04 3.92 -8.74
CA VAL A 294 9.86 4.52 -8.11
C VAL A 294 10.28 5.52 -7.04
N VAL A 295 9.56 6.64 -6.93
CA VAL A 295 9.67 7.57 -5.81
C VAL A 295 8.32 7.67 -5.12
N HIS A 296 8.30 7.42 -3.81
CA HIS A 296 7.13 7.43 -2.95
C HIS A 296 7.27 8.51 -1.87
N GLN A 297 6.14 9.10 -1.48
CA GLN A 297 6.04 10.20 -0.50
C GLN A 297 6.78 11.47 -0.94
N TYR A 298 6.85 11.72 -2.25
CA TYR A 298 7.53 12.91 -2.80
C TYR A 298 6.96 14.21 -2.22
N ASN A 299 5.68 14.21 -1.84
CA ASN A 299 4.96 15.36 -1.29
C ASN A 299 5.39 15.76 0.12
N ARG A 300 6.41 15.10 0.68
CA ARG A 300 7.07 15.49 1.94
C ARG A 300 8.16 16.54 1.74
N HIS A 301 8.57 16.80 0.49
CA HIS A 301 9.62 17.74 0.13
C HIS A 301 9.09 18.76 -0.87
N GLY A 302 9.20 20.06 -0.55
CA GLY A 302 8.77 21.14 -1.44
C GLY A 302 9.44 21.07 -2.81
N LYS A 303 10.77 20.88 -2.84
CA LYS A 303 11.52 20.76 -4.09
C LYS A 303 11.11 19.58 -4.98
N LEU A 304 10.65 18.48 -4.38
CA LEU A 304 10.17 17.33 -5.16
C LEU A 304 8.79 17.61 -5.73
N ILE A 305 7.92 18.29 -4.99
CA ILE A 305 6.64 18.78 -5.49
C ILE A 305 6.86 19.70 -6.69
N ASP A 306 7.76 20.68 -6.57
CA ASP A 306 8.06 21.63 -7.66
C ASP A 306 8.59 20.90 -8.89
N PHE A 307 9.55 19.99 -8.72
CA PHE A 307 10.08 19.17 -9.81
C PHE A 307 8.99 18.33 -10.51
N ILE A 308 8.08 17.72 -9.75
CA ILE A 308 7.00 16.89 -10.28
C ILE A 308 5.95 17.75 -10.99
N ASN A 309 5.65 18.93 -10.46
CA ASN A 309 4.80 19.92 -11.09
C ASN A 309 5.36 20.34 -12.46
N ASP A 310 6.64 20.72 -12.51
CA ASP A 310 7.29 21.13 -13.76
C ASP A 310 7.36 19.99 -14.78
N LYS A 311 7.65 18.77 -14.33
CA LYS A 311 7.88 17.63 -15.22
C LYS A 311 6.61 16.95 -15.70
N TYR A 312 5.62 16.80 -14.84
CA TYR A 312 4.43 15.97 -15.10
C TYR A 312 3.14 16.76 -15.17
N PHE A 313 3.06 18.02 -14.73
CA PHE A 313 1.83 18.81 -14.90
C PHE A 313 1.88 19.78 -16.09
N VAL A 314 3.05 20.01 -16.70
CA VAL A 314 3.19 20.98 -17.79
C VAL A 314 2.79 20.36 -19.13
N ARG A 315 1.68 20.88 -19.69
CA ARG A 315 0.95 20.55 -20.93
C ARG A 315 -0.21 19.55 -20.79
N ALA A 316 -1.22 19.95 -20.00
CA ALA A 316 -2.61 19.82 -20.45
C ALA A 316 -2.92 20.97 -21.43
#